data_AF-A0A7S2UVF3-F1
#
_entry.id   AF-A0A7S2UVF3-F1
#
_cell.length_a   1.000
_cell.length_b   1.000
_cell.length_c   1.000
_cell.angle_alpha   90.00
_cell.angle_beta   90.00
_cell.angle_gamma   90.00
#
_symmetry.space_group_name_H-M   'P 1'
#
loop_
_entity.id
_entity.type
_entity.pdbx_description
1 polymer ?
#
loop_
_entity_poly.entity_id
_entity_poly.type
_entity_poly.pdbx_seq_one_letter_code
_entity_poly.pdbx_strand_id
1 'polypeptide(L)'
;DGRVTLEEFQNYYANVGASIDNDDYFELMIRNCWHLSGGEGWCANTANRRVLVTHADGRQTVEEIKDDLGVRKDDQATMRRMLKGQGVAASTLSLAWADDGGGGGEKQKA
;
A
#
# COMPACT_ATOMS: atom_id res chain seq x y z
N ASP A 1 -9.80 -26.69 13.29
CA ASP A 1 -9.48 -27.29 11.98
C ASP A 1 -8.42 -26.47 11.20
N GLY A 2 -7.81 -25.44 11.80
CA GLY A 2 -6.71 -24.69 11.20
C GLY A 2 -7.11 -23.81 10.01
N ARG A 3 -8.41 -23.67 9.76
CA ARG A 3 -8.98 -22.82 8.71
C ARG A 3 -9.83 -21.77 9.37
N VAL A 4 -9.92 -20.61 8.72
CA VAL A 4 -10.82 -19.54 9.13
C VAL A 4 -11.90 -19.46 8.06
N THR A 5 -13.15 -19.66 8.47
CA THR A 5 -14.30 -19.43 7.60
C THR A 5 -14.57 -17.94 7.43
N LEU A 6 -15.32 -17.56 6.39
CA LEU A 6 -15.69 -16.16 6.17
C LEU A 6 -16.51 -15.62 7.35
N GLU A 7 -17.41 -16.42 7.90
CA GLU A 7 -18.24 -16.05 9.05
C GLU A 7 -17.39 -15.81 10.30
N GLU A 8 -16.41 -16.68 10.59
CA GLU A 8 -15.50 -16.46 11.71
C GLU A 8 -14.64 -15.20 11.54
N PHE A 9 -14.17 -14.95 10.31
CA PHE A 9 -13.43 -13.72 9.98
C PHE A 9 -14.29 -12.47 10.23
N GLN A 10 -15.55 -12.48 9.77
CA GLN A 10 -16.50 -11.39 9.97
C GLN A 10 -16.84 -11.18 11.45
N ASN A 11 -17.17 -12.25 12.16
CA ASN A 11 -17.50 -12.21 13.58
C ASN A 11 -16.32 -11.70 14.42
N TYR A 12 -15.09 -12.07 14.07
CA TYR A 12 -13.90 -11.54 14.73
C TYR A 12 -13.79 -10.03 14.54
N TYR A 13 -13.83 -9.54 13.29
CA TYR A 13 -13.68 -8.12 13.02
C TYR A 13 -14.89 -7.27 13.43
N ALA A 14 -16.09 -7.86 13.55
CA ALA A 14 -17.23 -7.21 14.18
C ALA A 14 -16.98 -6.90 15.66
N ASN A 15 -16.37 -7.83 16.40
CA ASN A 15 -16.02 -7.62 17.80
C ASN A 15 -14.85 -6.65 17.97
N VAL A 16 -13.82 -6.73 17.10
CA VAL A 16 -12.70 -5.77 17.12
C VAL A 16 -13.20 -4.36 16.81
N GLY A 17 -14.00 -4.20 15.74
CA GLY A 17 -14.58 -2.92 15.36
C GLY A 17 -15.46 -2.31 16.46
N ALA A 18 -16.24 -3.13 17.18
CA ALA A 18 -17.05 -2.66 18.30
C ALA A 18 -16.24 -2.06 19.48
N SER A 19 -14.92 -2.30 19.53
CA SER A 19 -14.01 -1.72 20.52
C SER A 19 -13.30 -0.45 20.04
N ILE A 20 -13.57 -0.01 18.80
CA ILE A 20 -12.97 1.16 18.16
C ILE A 20 -14.07 2.18 17.86
N ASP A 21 -13.98 3.35 18.49
CA ASP A 21 -15.06 4.35 18.44
C ASP A 21 -15.26 5.01 17.06
N ASN A 22 -14.25 4.98 16.19
CA ASN A 22 -14.28 5.67 14.90
C ASN A 22 -14.09 4.69 13.73
N ASP A 23 -15.12 4.57 12.89
CA ASP A 23 -15.13 3.71 11.71
C ASP A 23 -14.00 4.04 10.72
N ASP A 24 -13.67 5.31 10.54
CA ASP A 24 -12.58 5.74 9.66
C ASP A 24 -11.21 5.22 10.18
N TYR A 25 -11.06 5.20 11.51
CA TYR A 25 -9.84 4.68 12.15
C TYR A 25 -9.79 3.16 12.08
N PHE A 26 -10.93 2.49 12.25
CA PHE A 26 -11.04 1.06 12.03
C PHE A 26 -10.72 0.68 10.57
N GLU A 27 -11.25 1.43 9.61
CA GLU A 27 -10.96 1.25 8.18
C GLU A 27 -9.46 1.40 7.90
N LEU A 28 -8.82 2.47 8.40
CA LEU A 28 -7.37 2.66 8.27
C LEU A 28 -6.59 1.47 8.85
N MET A 29 -7.00 0.99 10.02
CA MET A 29 -6.38 -0.18 10.65
C MET A 29 -6.50 -1.41 9.75
N ILE A 30 -7.69 -1.71 9.22
CA ILE A 30 -7.94 -2.87 8.37
C ILE A 30 -7.13 -2.78 7.08
N ARG A 31 -7.13 -1.60 6.43
CA ARG A 31 -6.37 -1.35 5.21
C ARG A 31 -4.89 -1.63 5.42
N ASN A 32 -4.32 -1.11 6.51
CA ASN A 32 -2.90 -1.30 6.78
C ASN A 32 -2.57 -2.74 7.20
N CYS A 33 -3.39 -3.38 8.04
CA CYS A 33 -3.16 -4.76 8.48
C CYS A 33 -3.15 -5.76 7.31
N TRP A 34 -3.99 -5.54 6.30
CA TRP A 34 -4.16 -6.47 5.18
C TRP A 34 -3.63 -5.93 3.86
N HIS A 35 -2.87 -4.83 3.88
CA HIS A 35 -2.28 -4.22 2.70
C HIS A 35 -3.33 -3.94 1.59
N LEU A 36 -4.48 -3.42 2.00
CA LEU A 36 -5.56 -3.04 1.08
C LEU A 36 -5.37 -1.60 0.62
N SER A 37 -5.26 -1.43 -0.69
CA SER A 37 -5.16 -0.13 -1.37
C SER A 37 -6.33 0.80 -1.07
N GLY A 38 -6.08 2.12 -1.13
CA GLY A 38 -7.11 3.16 -1.07
C GLY A 38 -7.21 3.88 0.28
N GLY A 39 -8.35 4.51 0.51
CA GLY A 39 -8.53 5.50 1.58
C GLY A 39 -8.08 6.89 1.13
N GLU A 40 -8.57 7.93 1.81
CA GLU A 40 -8.26 9.33 1.51
C GLU A 40 -7.85 10.08 2.77
N GLY A 41 -7.02 11.10 2.62
CA GLY A 41 -6.53 11.90 3.75
C GLY A 41 -5.85 11.04 4.82
N TRP A 42 -6.33 11.12 6.05
CA TRP A 42 -5.77 10.38 7.18
C TRP A 42 -6.14 8.89 7.18
N CYS A 43 -7.12 8.47 6.38
CA CYS A 43 -7.54 7.07 6.22
C CYS A 43 -6.81 6.36 5.08
N ALA A 44 -5.92 7.06 4.36
CA ALA A 44 -5.17 6.50 3.26
C ALA A 44 -4.20 5.42 3.74
N ASN A 45 -4.19 4.28 3.05
CA ASN A 45 -3.27 3.20 3.32
C ASN A 45 -1.81 3.68 3.19
N THR A 46 -0.99 3.31 4.17
CA THR A 46 0.45 3.56 4.14
C THR A 46 1.28 2.27 4.21
N ALA A 47 0.66 1.11 4.43
CA ALA A 47 1.35 -0.17 4.55
C ALA A 47 1.77 -0.76 3.19
N ASN A 48 1.01 -0.51 2.12
CA ASN A 48 1.36 -0.98 0.79
C ASN A 48 2.66 -0.31 0.34
N ARG A 49 3.55 -1.12 -0.23
CA ARG A 49 4.82 -0.65 -0.76
C ARG A 49 4.57 0.36 -1.87
N ARG A 50 5.35 1.43 -1.82
CA ARG A 50 5.43 2.44 -2.86
C ARG A 50 6.84 2.50 -3.41
N VAL A 51 6.96 2.57 -4.73
CA VAL A 51 8.25 2.60 -5.43
C VAL A 51 8.31 3.80 -6.35
N LEU A 52 9.50 4.39 -6.49
CA LEU A 52 9.73 5.39 -7.52
C LEU A 52 9.88 4.68 -8.87
N VAL A 53 9.01 5.02 -9.81
CA VAL A 53 9.00 4.54 -11.18
C VAL A 53 9.52 5.64 -12.10
N THR A 54 10.55 5.34 -12.88
CA THR A 54 10.87 6.13 -14.08
C THR A 54 10.10 5.53 -15.26
N HIS A 55 9.34 6.35 -15.97
CA HIS A 55 8.58 5.96 -17.16
C HIS A 55 9.46 6.05 -18.42
N ALA A 56 8.95 5.58 -19.57
CA ALA A 56 9.69 5.60 -20.83
C ALA A 56 9.93 7.03 -21.36
N ASP A 57 9.05 7.97 -21.02
CA ASP A 57 9.15 9.40 -21.35
C ASP A 57 10.11 10.16 -20.41
N GLY A 58 10.72 9.48 -19.45
CA GLY A 58 11.61 10.08 -18.44
C GLY A 58 10.90 10.66 -17.23
N ARG A 59 9.56 10.71 -17.20
CA ARG A 59 8.78 11.15 -16.02
C ARG A 59 9.02 10.21 -14.86
N GLN A 60 9.01 10.74 -13.65
CA GLN A 60 9.07 9.95 -12.42
C GLN A 60 7.77 10.09 -11.63
N THR A 61 7.27 8.97 -11.08
CA THR A 61 6.15 8.94 -10.15
C THR A 61 6.38 7.96 -9.03
N VAL A 62 5.74 8.19 -7.90
CA VAL A 62 5.63 7.21 -6.83
C VAL A 62 4.38 6.38 -7.10
N GLU A 63 4.57 5.08 -7.31
CA GLU A 63 3.50 4.15 -7.62
C GLU A 63 3.34 3.16 -6.48
N GLU A 64 2.11 2.97 -6.03
CA GLU A 64 1.76 1.91 -5.10
C GLU A 64 1.82 0.55 -5.81
N ILE A 65 2.39 -0.44 -5.15
CA ILE A 65 2.24 -1.85 -5.53
C ILE A 65 0.96 -2.36 -4.85
N LYS A 66 -0.08 -2.60 -5.65
CA LYS A 66 -1.34 -3.17 -5.16
C LYS A 66 -1.14 -4.65 -4.84
N ASP A 67 -1.85 -5.16 -3.84
CA ASP A 67 -1.80 -6.57 -3.42
C ASP A 67 -0.37 -7.06 -3.10
N ASP A 68 0.43 -6.25 -2.42
CA ASP A 68 1.86 -6.49 -2.19
C ASP A 68 2.19 -7.39 -0.99
N LEU A 69 1.18 -7.96 -0.35
CA LEU A 69 1.34 -8.79 0.84
C LEU A 69 2.28 -9.97 0.55
N GLY A 70 3.41 -10.02 1.26
CA GLY A 70 4.44 -11.06 1.09
C GLY A 70 5.46 -10.79 -0.03
N VAL A 71 5.35 -9.69 -0.78
CA VAL A 71 6.34 -9.32 -1.79
C VAL A 71 7.63 -8.85 -1.11
N ARG A 72 8.75 -9.54 -1.35
CA ARG A 72 10.06 -9.19 -0.77
C ARG A 72 10.59 -7.88 -1.36
N LYS A 73 11.35 -7.11 -0.59
CA LYS A 73 11.88 -5.80 -1.00
C LYS A 73 12.87 -5.88 -2.17
N ASP A 74 13.60 -6.97 -2.28
CA ASP A 74 14.58 -7.24 -3.33
C ASP A 74 13.95 -7.89 -4.57
N ASP A 75 12.66 -8.26 -4.54
CA ASP A 75 11.97 -8.88 -5.68
C ASP A 75 11.45 -7.84 -6.68
N GLN A 76 12.38 -7.17 -7.36
CA GLN A 76 12.06 -6.20 -8.42
C GLN A 76 11.33 -6.83 -9.60
N ALA A 77 11.54 -8.12 -9.88
CA ALA A 77 10.86 -8.80 -10.98
C ALA A 77 9.35 -8.89 -10.72
N THR A 78 8.96 -9.31 -9.51
CA THR A 78 7.54 -9.34 -9.12
C THR A 78 6.94 -7.95 -9.09
N MET A 79 7.62 -6.95 -8.52
CA MET A 79 7.12 -5.57 -8.49
C MET A 79 6.88 -5.01 -9.90
N ARG A 80 7.79 -5.26 -10.87
CA ARG A 80 7.58 -4.86 -12.27
C ARG A 80 6.37 -5.54 -12.91
N ARG A 81 6.16 -6.83 -12.62
CA ARG A 81 5.00 -7.58 -13.13
C ARG A 81 3.68 -7.00 -12.60
N MET A 82 3.63 -6.66 -11.31
CA MET A 82 2.44 -6.08 -10.67
C MET A 82 2.14 -4.69 -11.22
N LEU A 83 3.16 -3.82 -11.31
CA LEU A 83 3.03 -2.49 -11.92
C LEU A 83 2.53 -2.57 -13.37
N LYS A 84 3.06 -3.51 -14.17
CA LYS A 84 2.55 -3.74 -15.52
C LYS A 84 1.08 -4.14 -15.53
N GLY A 85 0.66 -5.00 -14.59
CA GLY A 85 -0.75 -5.37 -14.40
C GLY A 85 -1.64 -4.18 -14.00
N GLN A 86 -1.06 -3.20 -13.30
CA GLN A 86 -1.71 -1.93 -12.95
C GLN A 86 -1.68 -0.88 -14.08
N GLY A 87 -1.15 -1.21 -15.26
CA GLY A 87 -1.04 -0.29 -16.40
C GLY A 87 0.19 0.63 -16.36
N VAL A 88 1.13 0.40 -15.43
CA VAL A 88 2.36 1.19 -15.27
C VAL A 88 3.53 0.49 -15.96
N ALA A 89 4.04 1.10 -17.04
CA ALA A 89 5.21 0.62 -17.76
C ALA A 89 6.51 1.23 -17.20
N ALA A 90 7.06 0.59 -16.16
CA ALA A 90 8.28 1.04 -15.51
C ALA A 90 9.55 0.73 -16.33
N SER A 91 10.32 1.77 -16.69
CA SER A 91 11.68 1.60 -17.24
C SER A 91 12.66 1.24 -16.11
N THR A 92 12.62 1.99 -15.01
CA THR A 92 13.44 1.77 -13.81
C THR A 92 12.59 1.81 -12.55
N LEU A 93 12.97 1.01 -11.54
CA LEU A 93 12.39 1.03 -10.20
C LEU A 93 13.47 1.43 -9.18
N SER A 94 13.12 2.33 -8.26
CA SER A 94 13.92 2.62 -7.07
C SER A 94 13.09 2.44 -5.80
N LEU A 95 13.70 1.77 -4.82
CA LEU A 95 13.15 1.53 -3.49
C LEU A 95 13.60 2.57 -2.46
N ALA A 96 14.50 3.49 -2.86
CA ALA A 96 15.20 4.41 -1.95
C ALA A 96 14.29 5.45 -1.26
N TRP A 97 13.00 5.48 -1.58
CA TRP A 97 12.02 6.38 -0.97
C TRP A 97 11.15 5.68 0.09
N ALA A 98 11.25 4.36 0.21
CA ALA A 98 10.41 3.56 1.12
C ALA A 98 11.02 3.38 2.52
N ASP A 99 12.32 3.62 2.72
CA ASP A 99 13.01 3.38 4.00
C ASP A 99 13.00 4.60 4.95
N ASP A 100 12.74 5.81 4.44
CA ASP A 100 12.74 7.03 5.25
C ASP A 100 11.29 7.47 5.50
N GLY A 101 10.68 6.93 6.56
CA GLY A 101 9.38 7.39 7.05
C GLY A 101 9.38 8.90 7.30
N GLY A 102 8.82 9.68 6.37
CA GLY A 102 8.76 11.13 6.51
C GLY A 102 8.01 11.78 5.36
N GLY A 103 6.80 12.28 5.65
CA GLY A 103 6.09 13.20 4.76
C GLY A 103 6.98 14.40 4.42
N GLY A 104 7.37 14.51 3.16
CA GLY A 104 8.13 15.64 2.63
C GLY A 104 7.30 16.35 1.58
N GLY A 105 6.42 17.25 2.03
CA GLY A 105 5.81 18.24 1.15
C GLY A 105 6.89 18.99 0.39
N GLU A 106 6.70 19.04 -0.93
CA GLU A 106 7.54 19.70 -1.91
C GLU A 106 7.76 21.17 -1.50
N LYS A 107 8.98 21.54 -1.08
CA LYS A 107 9.34 22.95 -0.97
C LYS A 107 9.51 23.52 -2.38
N GLN A 108 8.46 24.18 -2.86
CA GLN A 108 8.57 25.14 -3.96
C GLN A 108 9.67 26.15 -3.61
N LYS A 109 10.72 26.18 -4.44
CA LYS A 109 11.74 27.23 -4.39
C LYS A 109 11.18 28.47 -5.10
N ALA A 110 11.15 29.57 -4.36
CA ALA A 110 11.09 30.93 -4.93
C ALA A 110 12.42 31.31 -5.56
#